data_AF-A0A168KAG6-F1
#
_entry.id   AF-A0A168KAG6-F1
#
_cell.length_a   1.000
_cell.length_b   1.000
_cell.length_c   1.000
_cell.angle_alpha   90.00
_cell.angle_beta   90.00
_cell.angle_gamma   90.00
#
_symmetry.space_group_name_H-M   'P 1'
#
loop_
_entity.id
_entity.type
_entity.pdbx_description
1 polymer ?
#
loop_
_entity_poly.entity_id
_entity_poly.type
_entity_poly.pdbx_seq_one_letter_code
_entity_poly.pdbx_strand_id
1 'polypeptide(L)'
;MIFQFEVYENQRWWLGVNWTTNMMPSERGPWTDNQLKAIPPKEEFELPEPTLQTAIISKDGKQVERTTNKVWSWADGDWWVDMTGEINGKVDHNGWEYGNNAWKQLNGTPGMQTFTRRRRWCRRARLVERETDQELPNSTGGNKKTV
;
A
#
# COMPACT_ATOMS: atom_id res chain seq x y z
N MET A 1 -15.16 3.50 -0.36
CA MET A 1 -14.28 3.85 0.79
C MET A 1 -13.03 4.57 0.27
N ILE A 2 -12.40 5.43 1.08
CA ILE A 2 -11.11 6.08 0.74
C ILE A 2 -10.01 5.49 1.62
N PHE A 3 -8.87 5.17 1.02
CA PHE A 3 -7.68 4.65 1.70
C PHE A 3 -6.46 5.49 1.34
N GLN A 4 -5.50 5.58 2.24
CA GLN A 4 -4.20 6.22 1.99
C GLN A 4 -3.16 5.13 1.75
N PHE A 5 -2.54 5.17 0.58
CA PHE A 5 -1.33 4.41 0.28
C PHE A 5 -0.11 5.20 0.73
N GLU A 6 0.92 4.48 1.15
CA GLU A 6 2.18 5.04 1.59
C GLU A 6 3.35 4.27 0.95
N VAL A 7 4.33 5.02 0.46
CA VAL A 7 5.59 4.49 -0.07
C VAL A 7 6.74 5.30 0.50
N TYR A 8 7.91 4.68 0.60
CA TYR A 8 9.08 5.26 1.24
C TYR A 8 10.21 5.34 0.23
N GLU A 9 10.67 6.56 -0.03
CA GLU A 9 11.90 6.83 -0.77
C GLU A 9 13.09 6.76 0.20
N ASN A 10 14.08 5.94 -0.11
CA ASN A 10 15.24 5.66 0.72
C ASN A 10 16.51 6.08 -0.04
N GLN A 11 17.41 6.81 0.63
CA GLN A 11 18.66 7.25 0.01
C GLN A 11 19.86 7.12 0.97
N ARG A 12 21.05 7.00 0.37
CA ARG A 12 22.34 6.95 1.05
C ARG A 12 23.24 8.10 0.68
N TRP A 13 23.94 8.63 1.67
CA TRP A 13 25.04 9.54 1.44
C TRP A 13 26.32 8.77 1.09
N TRP A 14 26.91 9.08 -0.07
CA TRP A 14 28.21 8.58 -0.50
C TRP A 14 29.18 9.74 -0.67
N LEU A 15 30.41 9.56 -0.19
CA LEU A 15 31.48 10.53 -0.36
C LEU A 15 31.70 10.82 -1.85
N GLY A 16 31.59 12.09 -2.24
CA GLY A 16 31.77 12.54 -3.62
C GLY A 16 30.52 12.44 -4.52
N VAL A 17 29.45 11.78 -4.10
CA VAL A 17 28.20 11.63 -4.88
C VAL A 17 26.96 12.17 -4.13
N ASN A 18 27.11 12.53 -2.86
CA ASN A 18 26.03 12.97 -1.98
C ASN A 18 24.93 11.90 -1.83
N TRP A 19 23.68 12.34 -1.68
CA TRP A 19 22.52 11.46 -1.50
C TRP A 19 22.13 10.78 -2.81
N THR A 20 22.04 9.44 -2.80
CA THR A 20 21.71 8.64 -3.98
C THR A 20 20.81 7.46 -3.62
N THR A 21 20.24 6.82 -4.63
CA THR A 21 19.49 5.55 -4.53
C THR A 21 20.40 4.31 -4.57
N ASN A 22 21.73 4.49 -4.54
CA ASN A 22 22.68 3.38 -4.49
C ASN A 22 22.73 2.81 -3.07
N MET A 23 21.96 1.75 -2.86
CA MET A 23 21.81 1.04 -1.60
C MET A 23 22.88 -0.06 -1.46
N MET A 24 23.24 -0.40 -0.22
CA MET A 24 24.03 -1.60 0.07
C MET A 24 23.18 -2.87 -0.21
N PRO A 25 23.77 -4.02 -0.57
CA PRO A 25 22.99 -5.21 -0.92
C PRO A 25 22.15 -5.80 0.22
N SER A 26 22.58 -5.64 1.47
CA SER A 26 21.99 -6.30 2.65
C SER A 26 20.99 -5.42 3.41
N GLU A 27 20.44 -4.39 2.78
CA GLU A 27 19.52 -3.46 3.41
C GLU A 27 18.28 -3.20 2.55
N ARG A 28 17.43 -2.26 2.99
CA ARG A 28 16.22 -1.85 2.28
C ARG A 28 16.55 -1.25 0.91
N GLY A 29 15.67 -1.48 -0.06
CA GLY A 29 15.78 -0.90 -1.41
C GLY A 29 15.52 0.60 -1.45
N PRO A 30 15.77 1.27 -2.59
CA PRO A 30 15.56 2.71 -2.75
C PRO A 30 14.09 3.13 -2.66
N TRP A 31 13.17 2.19 -2.92
CA TRP A 31 11.74 2.36 -2.70
C TRP A 31 11.18 1.17 -1.94
N THR A 32 10.45 1.42 -0.86
CA THR A 32 9.83 0.37 -0.04
C THR A 32 8.41 0.71 0.40
N ASP A 33 7.61 -0.30 0.73
CA ASP A 33 6.38 -0.11 1.51
C ASP A 33 6.68 0.07 3.01
N ASN A 34 5.63 0.10 3.84
CA ASN A 34 5.74 0.22 5.30
C ASN A 34 6.32 -1.02 6.00
N GLN A 35 6.36 -2.16 5.31
CA GLN A 35 6.95 -3.42 5.77
C GLN A 35 8.41 -3.59 5.30
N LEU A 36 8.99 -2.56 4.68
CA LEU A 36 10.34 -2.57 4.09
C LEU A 36 10.48 -3.49 2.88
N LYS A 37 9.38 -3.97 2.30
CA LYS A 37 9.40 -4.73 1.06
C LYS A 37 9.76 -3.79 -0.09
N ALA A 38 10.70 -4.20 -0.93
CA ALA A 38 11.05 -3.43 -2.13
C ALA A 38 9.85 -3.35 -3.08
N ILE A 39 9.63 -2.14 -3.61
CA ILE A 39 8.55 -1.82 -4.55
C ILE A 39 9.11 -0.92 -5.68
N PRO A 40 8.37 -0.75 -6.79
CA PRO A 40 8.72 0.25 -7.80
C PRO A 40 8.73 1.69 -7.24
N PRO A 41 9.36 2.64 -7.95
CA PRO A 41 9.25 4.06 -7.65
C PRO A 41 7.80 4.54 -7.61
N LYS A 42 7.53 5.65 -6.91
CA LYS A 42 6.17 6.18 -6.77
C LYS A 42 5.50 6.52 -8.11
N GLU A 43 6.29 6.86 -9.13
CA GLU A 43 5.86 7.15 -10.50
C GLU A 43 5.32 5.89 -11.21
N GLU A 44 5.83 4.72 -10.85
CA GLU A 44 5.49 3.42 -11.42
C GLU A 44 4.60 2.58 -10.46
N PHE A 45 4.24 3.14 -9.31
CA PHE A 45 3.41 2.42 -8.34
C PHE A 45 1.96 2.32 -8.84
N GLU A 46 1.49 1.09 -8.98
CA GLU A 46 0.13 0.78 -9.41
C GLU A 46 -0.76 0.35 -8.23
N LEU A 47 -2.06 0.62 -8.37
CA LEU A 47 -3.05 0.16 -7.39
C LEU A 47 -3.22 -1.35 -7.48
N PRO A 48 -3.68 -2.00 -6.38
CA PRO A 48 -3.97 -3.43 -6.42
C PRO A 48 -4.99 -3.76 -7.52
N GLU A 49 -4.80 -4.92 -8.12
CA GLU A 49 -5.72 -5.45 -9.13
C GLU A 49 -7.15 -5.59 -8.60
N PRO A 50 -8.17 -5.39 -9.46
CA PRO A 50 -9.55 -5.66 -9.09
C PRO A 50 -9.72 -7.08 -8.56
N THR A 51 -10.47 -7.23 -7.47
CA THR A 51 -10.71 -8.53 -6.84
C THR A 51 -12.17 -8.94 -7.03
N LEU A 52 -12.38 -10.17 -7.48
CA LEU A 52 -13.69 -10.82 -7.55
C LEU A 52 -13.74 -11.96 -6.54
N GLN A 53 -14.73 -11.95 -5.66
CA GLN A 53 -14.97 -12.99 -4.68
C GLN A 53 -16.40 -13.46 -4.78
N THR A 54 -16.61 -14.77 -4.78
CA THR A 54 -17.94 -15.36 -4.81
C THR A 54 -18.16 -16.20 -3.57
N ALA A 55 -19.32 -16.02 -2.93
CA ALA A 55 -19.70 -16.75 -1.73
C ALA A 55 -21.18 -17.16 -1.81
N ILE A 56 -21.48 -18.37 -1.37
CA ILE A 56 -22.86 -18.82 -1.20
C ILE A 56 -23.36 -18.32 0.16
N ILE A 57 -24.46 -17.58 0.15
CA ILE A 57 -25.10 -17.05 1.35
C ILE A 57 -26.58 -17.39 1.37
N SER A 58 -27.14 -17.53 2.57
CA SER A 58 -28.59 -17.64 2.75
C SER A 58 -29.19 -16.24 2.82
N LYS A 59 -30.10 -15.90 1.91
CA LYS A 59 -30.84 -14.63 1.88
C LYS A 59 -32.33 -14.93 1.73
N ASP A 60 -33.15 -14.44 2.67
CA ASP A 60 -34.61 -14.65 2.68
C ASP A 60 -35.03 -16.14 2.57
N GLY A 61 -34.26 -17.04 3.17
CA GLY A 61 -34.51 -18.48 3.15
C GLY A 61 -34.10 -19.20 1.87
N LYS A 62 -33.55 -18.49 0.87
CA LYS A 62 -32.98 -19.06 -0.36
C LYS A 62 -31.45 -19.03 -0.32
N GLN A 63 -30.83 -19.99 -1.01
CA GLN A 63 -29.39 -19.94 -1.29
C GLN A 63 -29.15 -19.01 -2.48
N VAL A 64 -28.31 -18.00 -2.27
CA VAL A 64 -27.88 -17.09 -3.33
C VAL A 64 -26.36 -17.12 -3.43
N GLU A 65 -25.86 -17.12 -4.65
CA GLU A 65 -24.46 -16.89 -4.95
C GLU A 65 -24.23 -15.38 -5.03
N ARG A 66 -23.49 -14.84 -4.06
CA ARG A 66 -23.09 -13.44 -4.03
C ARG A 66 -21.71 -13.29 -4.64
N THR A 67 -21.61 -12.47 -5.67
CA THR A 67 -20.33 -12.01 -6.21
C THR A 67 -20.05 -10.58 -5.76
N THR A 68 -18.90 -10.39 -5.11
CA THR A 68 -18.39 -9.09 -4.67
C THR A 68 -17.21 -8.69 -5.56
N ASN A 69 -17.36 -7.56 -6.25
CA ASN A 69 -16.33 -6.94 -7.09
C ASN A 69 -15.75 -5.70 -6.40
N LYS A 70 -14.42 -5.69 -6.20
CA LYS A 70 -13.66 -4.61 -5.57
C LYS A 70 -12.72 -3.99 -6.59
N VAL A 71 -12.92 -2.71 -6.91
CA VAL A 71 -12.14 -1.96 -7.90
C VAL A 71 -11.51 -0.72 -7.26
N TRP A 72 -10.23 -0.51 -7.54
CA TRP A 72 -9.45 0.63 -7.07
C TRP A 72 -9.36 1.73 -8.12
N SER A 73 -9.26 2.98 -7.66
CA SER A 73 -8.94 4.14 -8.50
C SER A 73 -8.25 5.21 -7.67
N TRP A 74 -7.33 5.99 -8.25
CA TRP A 74 -6.71 7.11 -7.54
C TRP A 74 -7.75 8.19 -7.23
N ALA A 75 -7.75 8.67 -5.99
CA ALA A 75 -8.62 9.78 -5.57
C ALA A 75 -7.91 11.13 -5.71
N ASP A 76 -6.59 11.15 -5.55
CA ASP A 76 -5.75 12.33 -5.70
C ASP A 76 -4.91 12.28 -6.99
N GLY A 77 -4.60 13.47 -7.53
CA GLY A 77 -3.89 13.62 -8.80
C GLY A 77 -2.44 13.12 -8.76
N ASP A 78 -1.74 13.29 -7.64
CA ASP A 78 -0.36 12.82 -7.45
C ASP A 78 -0.09 12.52 -5.97
N TRP A 79 1.08 11.95 -5.70
CA TRP A 79 1.64 11.74 -4.38
C TRP A 79 2.00 13.07 -3.70
N TRP A 80 1.80 13.15 -2.39
CA TRP A 80 2.31 14.25 -1.56
C TRP A 80 3.31 13.73 -0.52
N VAL A 81 4.20 14.60 -0.07
CA VAL A 81 5.14 14.29 1.01
C VAL A 81 4.42 14.38 2.35
N ASP A 82 4.59 13.37 3.20
CA ASP A 82 4.06 13.41 4.56
C ASP A 82 4.90 14.34 5.45
N MET A 83 4.34 15.52 5.72
CA MET A 83 4.95 16.56 6.56
C MET A 83 4.49 16.51 8.03
N THR A 84 3.71 15.50 8.44
CA THR A 84 3.15 15.43 9.81
C THR A 84 4.23 15.42 10.91
N GLY A 85 5.45 15.00 10.58
CA GLY A 85 6.58 14.98 11.49
C GLY A 85 7.28 16.34 11.70
N GLU A 86 7.00 17.36 10.88
CA GLU A 86 7.80 18.59 10.79
C GLU A 86 7.75 19.40 12.09
N ILE A 87 6.56 19.63 12.65
CA ILE A 87 6.35 20.40 13.89
C ILE A 87 7.10 19.78 15.08
N ASN A 88 7.29 18.46 15.06
CA ASN A 88 7.98 17.71 16.12
C ASN A 88 9.47 17.47 15.80
N GLY A 89 10.01 18.08 14.73
CA GLY A 89 11.39 17.90 14.30
C GLY A 89 11.74 16.48 13.83
N LYS A 90 10.74 15.67 13.47
CA LYS A 90 10.96 14.30 12.98
C LYS A 90 11.34 14.24 11.51
N VAL A 91 10.95 15.24 10.73
CA VAL A 91 11.34 15.43 9.33
C VAL A 91 11.79 16.86 9.09
N ASP A 92 12.60 17.09 8.06
CA ASP A 92 12.96 18.43 7.57
C ASP A 92 11.81 19.07 6.77
N HIS A 93 12.04 20.29 6.28
CA HIS A 93 11.10 21.03 5.42
C HIS A 93 10.77 20.37 4.08
N ASN A 94 11.49 19.29 3.71
CA ASN A 94 11.26 18.50 2.50
C ASN A 94 10.74 17.09 2.80
N GLY A 95 10.40 16.82 4.08
CA GLY A 95 9.88 15.55 4.58
C GLY A 95 10.93 14.46 4.80
N TRP A 96 12.21 14.78 4.76
CA TRP A 96 13.28 13.82 5.02
C TRP A 96 13.49 13.61 6.51
N GLU A 97 13.56 12.34 6.90
CA GLU A 97 14.16 11.91 8.16
C GLU A 97 15.53 11.28 7.90
N TYR A 98 16.46 11.53 8.80
CA TYR A 98 17.88 11.25 8.66
C TYR A 98 18.35 10.27 9.73
N GLY A 99 19.03 9.20 9.33
CA GLY A 99 19.48 8.13 10.20
C GLY A 99 20.96 7.79 10.02
N ASN A 100 21.45 6.97 10.94
CA ASN A 100 22.80 6.40 10.85
C ASN A 100 22.87 5.27 9.80
N ASN A 101 24.03 4.62 9.67
CA ASN A 101 24.23 3.51 8.72
C ASN A 101 23.25 2.34 8.89
N ALA A 102 22.71 2.15 10.09
CA ALA A 102 21.77 1.07 10.42
C ALA A 102 20.29 1.51 10.33
N TRP A 103 19.99 2.67 9.74
CA TRP A 103 18.63 3.25 9.69
C TRP A 103 18.01 3.48 11.07
N LYS A 104 18.84 3.73 12.08
CA LYS A 104 18.39 4.04 13.44
C LYS A 104 18.52 5.53 13.71
N GLN A 105 17.84 5.98 14.75
CA GLN A 105 17.89 7.38 15.23
C GLN A 105 17.41 8.38 14.17
N LEU A 106 16.35 8.02 13.44
CA LEU A 106 15.73 8.86 12.41
C LEU A 106 15.16 10.15 13.02
N ASN A 107 15.60 11.30 12.51
CA ASN A 107 15.14 12.63 12.93
C ASN A 107 15.17 13.63 11.76
N GLY A 108 14.54 14.78 11.90
CA GLY A 108 14.42 15.79 10.84
C GLY A 108 15.67 16.66 10.63
N THR A 109 16.72 16.47 11.42
CA THR A 109 17.96 17.24 11.30
C THR A 109 19.14 16.28 11.11
N PRO A 110 19.92 16.40 10.02
CA PRO A 110 21.10 15.57 9.81
C PRO A 110 22.17 15.90 10.86
N GLY A 111 22.79 14.87 11.43
CA GLY A 111 23.91 14.98 12.36
C GLY A 111 25.23 14.51 11.75
N MET A 112 26.32 14.57 12.53
CA MET A 112 27.67 14.21 12.06
C MET A 112 27.83 12.74 11.62
N GLN A 113 26.93 11.85 12.05
CA GLN A 113 26.92 10.42 11.70
C GLN A 113 25.66 10.00 10.92
N THR A 114 25.12 10.94 10.13
CA THR A 114 23.98 10.68 9.25
C THR A 114 24.47 10.17 7.90
N PHE A 115 24.01 8.99 7.51
CA PHE A 115 24.38 8.32 6.26
C PHE A 115 23.18 7.83 5.46
N THR A 116 22.01 7.77 6.08
CA THR A 116 20.77 7.33 5.46
C THR A 116 19.71 8.41 5.62
N ARG A 117 18.81 8.51 4.65
CA ARG A 117 17.60 9.32 4.77
C ARG A 117 16.40 8.62 4.15
N ARG A 118 15.22 8.87 4.71
CA ARG A 118 13.95 8.32 4.22
C ARG A 118 12.93 9.44 4.06
N ARG A 119 12.08 9.36 3.04
CA ARG A 119 10.94 10.26 2.84
C ARG A 119 9.69 9.45 2.63
N ARG A 120 8.62 9.77 3.36
CA ARG A 120 7.32 9.13 3.22
C ARG A 120 6.47 9.91 2.21
N TRP A 121 6.01 9.21 1.19
CA TRP A 121 5.09 9.70 0.18
C TRP A 121 3.73 9.04 0.38
N CYS A 122 2.67 9.82 0.29
CA CYS A 122 1.30 9.35 0.48
C CYS A 122 0.44 9.69 -0.73
N ARG A 123 -0.53 8.83 -1.06
CA ARG A 123 -1.53 9.09 -2.10
C ARG A 123 -2.85 8.40 -1.75
N ARG A 124 -4.00 9.08 -1.87
CA ARG A 124 -5.30 8.44 -1.58
C ARG A 124 -5.87 7.74 -2.79
N ALA A 125 -6.51 6.61 -2.54
CA ALA A 125 -7.26 5.83 -3.50
C ALA A 125 -8.67 5.56 -3.00
N ARG A 126 -9.60 5.40 -3.94
CA ARG A 126 -10.98 4.99 -3.70
C ARG A 126 -11.14 3.52 -4.04
N LEU A 127 -11.69 2.76 -3.08
CA LEU A 127 -12.20 1.41 -3.31
C LEU A 127 -13.71 1.47 -3.52
N VAL A 128 -14.15 0.97 -4.67
CA VAL A 128 -15.56 0.75 -5.00
C VAL A 128 -15.85 -0.73 -4.89
N GLU A 129 -16.86 -1.06 -4.09
CA GLU A 129 -17.34 -2.42 -3.90
C GLU A 129 -18.73 -2.55 -4.49
N ARG A 130 -18.95 -3.58 -5.31
CA ARG A 130 -20.25 -3.88 -5.94
C ARG A 130 -20.60 -5.33 -5.67
N GLU A 131 -21.81 -5.57 -5.17
CA GLU A 131 -22.32 -6.91 -4.94
C GLU A 131 -23.42 -7.24 -5.95
N THR A 132 -23.39 -8.46 -6.46
CA THR A 132 -24.46 -9.01 -7.31
C THR A 132 -24.87 -10.37 -6.76
N ASP A 133 -26.17 -10.53 -6.50
CA ASP A 133 -26.74 -11.79 -6.01
C ASP A 133 -27.36 -12.55 -7.19
N GLN A 134 -27.02 -13.82 -7.35
CA GLN A 134 -27.67 -14.75 -8.27
C GLN A 134 -28.34 -15.86 -7.46
N GLU A 135 -29.67 -16.02 -7.60
CA GLU A 135 -30.37 -17.13 -6.93
C GLU A 135 -29.87 -18.47 -7.48
N LEU A 136 -29.48 -19.38 -6.58
CA LEU A 136 -29.13 -20.74 -6.97
C LEU A 136 -30.40 -21.55 -7.21
N PRO A 137 -30.42 -22.43 -8.23
CA PRO A 137 -31.58 -23.27 -8.49
C PRO A 137 -31.86 -24.17 -7.28
N ASN A 138 -33.10 -24.15 -6.79
CA ASN A 138 -33.55 -25.08 -5.75
C ASN A 138 -33.34 -26.52 -6.27
N SER A 139 -32.51 -27.30 -5.58
CA SER A 139 -32.36 -28.73 -5.85
C SER A 139 -33.70 -29.42 -5.53
N THR A 140 -34.60 -29.43 -6.50
CA THR A 140 -35.91 -30.08 -6.37
C THR A 140 -35.65 -31.58 -6.45
N GLY A 141 -36.07 -32.31 -5.42
CA GLY A 141 -35.65 -33.67 -5.12
C GLY A 141 -35.71 -34.65 -6.30
N GLY A 142 -34.64 -35.44 -6.43
CA GLY A 142 -34.63 -36.63 -7.25
C GLY A 142 -35.75 -37.57 -6.79
N ASN A 143 -36.70 -37.78 -7.70
CA ASN A 143 -37.85 -38.63 -7.49
C ASN A 143 -37.39 -40.06 -7.16
N LYS A 144 -37.88 -40.60 -6.03
CA LYS A 144 -37.88 -42.05 -5.79
C LYS A 144 -38.58 -42.74 -6.96
N LYS A 145 -37.88 -43.60 -7.69
CA LYS A 145 -38.52 -44.69 -8.44
C LYS A 145 -38.09 -46.01 -7.83
N THR A 146 -38.93 -46.48 -6.93
CA THR A 146 -39.11 -47.89 -6.59
C THR A 146 -39.67 -48.61 -7.81
N VAL A 147 -39.01 -49.67 -8.28
CA VAL A 147 -39.63 -50.89 -8.82
C VAL A 147 -38.78 -52.05 -8.34
#